data_AF-A0A1J5D9Z4-F1
#
_entry.id   AF-A0A1J5D9Z4-F1
#
_cell.length_a   1.000
_cell.length_b   1.000
_cell.length_c   1.000
_cell.angle_alpha   90.00
_cell.angle_beta   90.00
_cell.angle_gamma   90.00
#
_symmetry.space_group_name_H-M   'P 1'
#
loop_
_entity.id
_entity.type
_entity.pdbx_description
1 polymer ?
#
loop_
_entity_poly.entity_id
_entity_poly.type
_entity_poly.pdbx_seq_one_letter_code
_entity_poly.pdbx_strand_id
1 'polypeptide(L)'
;MLQHHERMDGSGYPAGLSKEAILLEARIMAVADVVEAIASHRPYRAAIGLDGALEEVSRNSGILYDADVADACIRLFYEKGFKLE
;
A
#
# COMPACT_ATOMS: atom_id res chain seq x y z
N MET A 1 -8.50 -7.98 -8.80
CA MET A 1 -9.55 -6.98 -8.52
C MET A 1 -9.16 -5.67 -9.21
N LEU A 2 -10.08 -4.99 -9.90
CA LEU A 2 -9.73 -3.98 -10.94
C LEU A 2 -9.17 -2.65 -10.39
N GLN A 3 -9.49 -2.28 -9.15
CA GLN A 3 -9.21 -0.96 -8.59
C GLN A 3 -7.97 -0.87 -7.70
N HIS A 4 -7.20 -1.95 -7.48
CA HIS A 4 -6.05 -1.91 -6.56
C HIS A 4 -4.86 -1.05 -7.04
N HIS A 5 -4.92 -0.55 -8.28
CA HIS A 5 -3.97 0.43 -8.80
C HIS A 5 -4.56 1.86 -8.85
N GLU A 6 -5.80 2.05 -8.41
CA GLU A 6 -6.36 3.37 -8.13
C GLU A 6 -5.67 3.98 -6.91
N ARG A 7 -5.65 5.31 -6.83
CA ARG A 7 -4.97 6.06 -5.76
C ARG A 7 -5.92 7.08 -5.17
N MET A 8 -5.76 7.39 -3.89
CA MET A 8 -6.69 8.28 -3.19
C MET A 8 -6.77 9.69 -3.80
N ASP A 9 -5.70 10.17 -4.45
CA ASP A 9 -5.62 11.43 -5.17
C ASP A 9 -6.17 11.39 -6.61
N GLY A 10 -6.58 10.23 -7.12
CA GLY A 10 -7.05 10.05 -8.49
C GLY A 10 -5.95 9.89 -9.54
N SER A 11 -4.67 9.83 -9.15
CA SER A 11 -3.55 9.61 -10.08
C SER A 11 -3.39 8.15 -10.52
N GLY A 12 -4.22 7.25 -9.98
CA GLY A 12 -4.21 5.83 -10.28
C GLY A 12 -4.96 5.46 -11.57
N TYR A 13 -5.09 4.15 -11.80
CA TYR A 13 -5.66 3.61 -13.04
C TYR A 13 -6.40 2.29 -12.75
N PRO A 14 -7.31 1.83 -13.64
CA PRO A 14 -7.57 2.31 -15.01
C PRO A 14 -8.58 3.46 -15.15
N ALA A 15 -9.42 3.70 -14.14
CA ALA A 15 -10.55 4.62 -14.24
C ALA A 15 -10.28 5.99 -13.60
N GLY A 16 -9.16 6.17 -12.91
CA GLY A 16 -8.81 7.43 -12.24
C GLY A 16 -9.76 7.73 -11.09
N LEU A 17 -10.19 6.68 -10.38
CA LEU A 17 -11.06 6.80 -9.22
C LEU A 17 -10.28 7.41 -8.06
N SER A 18 -10.99 8.12 -7.19
CA SER A 18 -10.41 8.76 -6.00
C SER A 18 -11.31 8.56 -4.79
N LYS A 19 -10.70 8.65 -3.61
CA LYS A 19 -11.39 8.62 -2.31
C LYS A 19 -12.42 7.50 -2.19
N GLU A 20 -13.67 7.83 -1.87
CA GLU A 20 -14.75 6.88 -1.60
C GLU A 20 -15.24 6.14 -2.85
N ALA A 21 -14.83 6.56 -4.05
CA ALA A 21 -15.11 5.81 -5.28
C ALA A 21 -14.27 4.52 -5.41
N ILE A 22 -13.20 4.41 -4.61
CA ILE A 22 -12.36 3.22 -4.52
C ILE A 22 -12.91 2.29 -3.43
N LEU A 23 -13.19 1.04 -3.78
CA LEU A 23 -13.66 0.03 -2.84
C LEU A 23 -12.69 -0.14 -1.66
N LEU A 24 -13.20 -0.41 -0.46
CA LEU A 24 -12.35 -0.58 0.72
C LEU A 24 -11.35 -1.73 0.52
N GLU A 25 -11.80 -2.85 -0.04
CA GLU A 25 -10.97 -4.00 -0.38
C GLU A 25 -9.86 -3.62 -1.36
N ALA A 26 -10.12 -2.64 -2.24
CA ALA A 26 -9.12 -2.13 -3.17
C ALA A 26 -8.08 -1.25 -2.51
N ARG A 27 -8.49 -0.40 -1.57
CA ARG A 27 -7.58 0.40 -0.75
C ARG A 27 -6.67 -0.51 0.08
N ILE A 28 -7.23 -1.58 0.68
CA ILE A 28 -6.47 -2.61 1.42
C ILE A 28 -5.46 -3.32 0.50
N MET A 29 -5.92 -3.81 -0.65
CA MET A 29 -5.05 -4.50 -1.61
C MET A 29 -3.93 -3.61 -2.14
N ALA A 30 -4.20 -2.32 -2.39
CA ALA A 30 -3.19 -1.38 -2.88
C ALA A 30 -2.03 -1.22 -1.88
N VAL A 31 -2.33 -1.06 -0.59
CA VAL A 31 -1.30 -0.96 0.46
C VAL A 31 -0.53 -2.27 0.60
N ALA A 32 -1.22 -3.41 0.64
CA ALA A 32 -0.58 -4.72 0.73
C ALA A 32 0.37 -5.00 -0.46
N ASP A 33 -0.07 -4.69 -1.68
CA ASP A 33 0.74 -4.88 -2.91
C ASP A 33 2.00 -4.01 -2.90
N VAL A 34 1.90 -2.76 -2.46
CA VAL A 34 3.07 -1.86 -2.35
C VAL A 34 4.07 -2.36 -1.33
N VAL A 35 3.61 -2.79 -0.15
CA VAL A 35 4.49 -3.31 0.89
C VAL A 35 5.26 -4.53 0.39
N GLU A 36 4.54 -5.52 -0.15
CA GLU A 36 5.13 -6.72 -0.74
C GLU A 36 6.10 -6.36 -1.87
N ALA A 37 5.70 -5.45 -2.75
CA ALA A 37 6.53 -5.04 -3.87
C ALA A 37 7.87 -4.49 -3.41
N ILE A 38 7.89 -3.60 -2.42
CA ILE A 38 9.06 -2.90 -1.89
C ILE A 38 9.94 -3.81 -1.03
N ALA A 39 9.31 -4.62 -0.18
CA ALA A 39 10.01 -5.50 0.77
C ALA A 39 10.64 -6.71 0.09
N SER A 40 10.07 -7.21 -1.00
CA SER A 40 10.50 -8.46 -1.64
C SER A 40 11.50 -8.24 -2.79
N HIS A 41 12.41 -9.21 -2.97
CA HIS A 41 13.36 -9.18 -4.06
C HIS A 41 12.66 -9.49 -5.39
N ARG A 42 12.92 -8.69 -6.42
CA ARG A 42 12.42 -8.90 -7.78
C ARG A 42 13.61 -9.10 -8.74
N PRO A 43 13.43 -9.80 -9.88
CA PRO A 43 14.53 -10.11 -10.81
C PRO A 43 15.38 -8.91 -11.25
N TYR A 44 14.79 -7.69 -11.23
CA TYR A 44 15.44 -6.44 -11.66
C TYR A 44 15.60 -5.42 -10.53
N ARG A 45 15.25 -5.76 -9.27
CA ARG A 45 15.32 -4.83 -8.15
C ARG A 45 15.59 -5.57 -6.84
N ALA A 46 16.68 -5.20 -6.18
CA ALA A 46 16.94 -5.61 -4.80
C ALA A 46 15.75 -5.22 -3.89
N ALA A 47 15.45 -6.05 -2.91
CA ALA A 47 14.56 -5.67 -1.83
C ALA A 47 15.08 -4.39 -1.17
N ILE A 48 14.22 -3.39 -0.99
CA ILE A 48 14.55 -2.24 -0.13
C ILE A 48 14.38 -2.64 1.34
N GLY A 49 13.55 -3.66 1.60
CA GLY A 49 13.27 -4.21 2.92
C GLY A 49 11.98 -3.66 3.52
N LEU A 50 11.56 -4.26 4.63
CA LEU A 50 10.31 -3.93 5.31
C LEU A 50 10.28 -2.47 5.78
N ASP A 51 11.36 -1.96 6.37
CA ASP A 51 11.39 -0.58 6.87
C ASP A 51 11.16 0.44 5.75
N GLY A 52 11.79 0.25 4.59
CA GLY A 52 11.57 1.12 3.43
C GLY A 52 10.16 1.00 2.85
N ALA A 53 9.54 -0.18 2.95
CA ALA A 53 8.15 -0.38 2.55
C ALA A 53 7.18 0.36 3.47
N LEU A 54 7.37 0.27 4.78
CA LEU A 54 6.54 0.97 5.77
C LEU A 54 6.75 2.49 5.72
N GLU A 55 7.97 2.95 5.43
CA GLU A 55 8.25 4.37 5.21
C GLU A 55 7.50 4.92 3.98
N GLU A 56 7.48 4.19 2.87
CA GLU A 56 6.74 4.60 1.66
C GLU A 56 5.23 4.73 1.94
N VAL A 57 4.65 3.73 2.62
CA VAL A 57 3.23 3.74 2.98
C VAL A 57 2.91 4.90 3.93
N SER A 58 3.74 5.10 4.95
CA SER A 58 3.57 6.19 5.92
C SER A 58 3.66 7.57 5.26
N ARG A 59 4.68 7.79 4.42
CA ARG A 59 4.92 9.06 3.72
C ARG A 59 3.79 9.45 2.78
N ASN A 60 3.13 8.48 2.15
CA ASN A 60 2.07 8.72 1.16
C ASN A 60 0.66 8.47 1.73
N SER A 61 0.53 8.27 3.04
CA SER A 61 -0.74 8.10 3.73
C SER A 61 -1.61 9.35 3.58
N GLY A 62 -2.87 9.17 3.20
CA GLY A 62 -3.83 10.25 2.91
C GLY A 62 -3.63 10.96 1.57
N ILE A 63 -2.58 10.61 0.81
CA ILE A 63 -2.31 11.16 -0.53
C ILE A 63 -2.54 10.09 -1.58
N LEU A 64 -1.71 9.05 -1.60
CA LEU A 64 -1.84 7.93 -2.54
C LEU A 64 -2.65 6.79 -1.94
N TYR A 65 -2.50 6.59 -0.63
CA TYR A 65 -3.11 5.50 0.13
C TYR A 65 -4.14 6.04 1.10
N ASP A 66 -5.13 5.20 1.40
CA ASP A 66 -6.11 5.51 2.43
C ASP A 66 -5.44 5.54 3.81
N ALA A 67 -5.73 6.58 4.59
CA ALA A 67 -5.02 6.82 5.85
C ALA A 67 -5.32 5.73 6.89
N ASP A 68 -6.57 5.26 6.97
CA ASP A 68 -6.98 4.24 7.94
C ASP A 68 -6.39 2.88 7.57
N VAL A 69 -6.31 2.58 6.27
CA VAL A 69 -5.67 1.36 5.77
C VAL A 69 -4.15 1.38 5.99
N ALA A 70 -3.49 2.51 5.71
CA ALA A 70 -2.07 2.68 5.93
C ALA A 70 -1.71 2.52 7.42
N ASP A 71 -2.47 3.16 8.32
CA ASP A 71 -2.30 2.99 9.78
C ASP A 71 -2.48 1.53 10.20
N ALA A 72 -3.55 0.87 9.73
CA ALA A 72 -3.81 -0.53 10.04
C ALA A 72 -2.66 -1.45 9.60
N CYS A 73 -2.08 -1.20 8.42
CA CYS A 73 -0.92 -1.94 7.92
C CYS A 73 0.31 -1.72 8.81
N ILE A 74 0.64 -0.47 9.13
CA ILE A 74 1.80 -0.13 9.97
C ILE A 74 1.67 -0.79 11.35
N ARG A 75 0.49 -0.73 11.97
CA ARG A 75 0.23 -1.34 13.27
C ARG A 75 0.28 -2.86 13.24
N LEU A 76 -0.11 -3.49 12.13
CA LEU A 76 0.02 -4.93 11.94
C LEU A 76 1.50 -5.38 12.06
N PHE A 77 2.43 -4.63 11.47
CA PHE A 77 3.85 -4.95 11.58
C PHE A 77 4.43 -4.60 12.95
N TYR A 78 4.18 -3.41 13.48
CA TYR A 78 4.82 -2.96 14.74
C TYR A 78 4.17 -3.49 16.01
N GLU A 79 2.83 -3.58 16.08
CA GLU A 79 2.13 -3.99 17.30
C GLU A 79 1.84 -5.50 17.32
N LYS A 80 1.58 -6.09 16.15
CA LYS A 80 1.21 -7.52 16.05
C LYS A 80 2.36 -8.42 15.64
N GLY A 81 3.52 -7.86 15.32
CA GLY A 81 4.73 -8.62 14.99
C GLY A 81 4.59 -9.47 13.73
N PHE A 82 3.73 -9.05 12.79
CA PHE A 82 3.59 -9.72 11.50
C PHE A 82 4.91 -9.70 10.74
N LYS A 83 5.19 -10.78 10.01
CA LYS A 83 6.41 -10.94 9.20
C LYS A 83 6.00 -11.31 7.79
N LEU A 84 6.67 -10.69 6.82
CA LEU A 84 6.62 -11.12 5.42
C LEU A 84 7.47 -12.39 5.30
N GLU A 85 6.91 -13.41 4.65
CA GLU A 85 7.55 -14.71 4.41
C GLU A 85 8.37 -14.74 3.12
#